data_AF-X0YZ76-F1
#
_entry.id   AF-X0YZ76-F1
#
_cell.length_a   1.000
_cell.length_b   1.000
_cell.length_c   1.000
_cell.angle_alpha   90.00
_cell.angle_beta   90.00
_cell.angle_gamma   90.00
#
_symmetry.space_group_name_H-M   'P 1'
#
loop_
_entity.id
_entity.type
_entity.pdbx_description
1 polymer ?
#
loop_
_entity_poly.entity_id
_entity_poly.type
_entity_poly.pdbx_seq_one_letter_code
_entity_poly.pdbx_strand_id
1 'polypeptide(L)'
;MAFTLIFITGKNFGQILKEKNEELSQNKKKLEEFSNKLEEKVRFRTLELKKSKDQLSVLYQISRTISSTLKLDDILQTILDFSIKISGAGRGSIMLLDKKKRIFFIKIPYDKSEKNIDKITFAENENTIGWVVKNKKFLYIEDLESDKHFSK
;
A
#
# COMPACT_ATOMS: atom_id res chain seq x y z
N MET A 1 -7.99 -66.56 45.52
CA MET A 1 -7.08 -65.66 44.77
C MET A 1 -7.60 -65.22 43.40
N ALA A 2 -8.46 -65.96 42.69
CA ALA A 2 -8.91 -65.59 41.34
C ALA A 2 -9.87 -64.38 41.27
N PHE A 3 -10.81 -64.25 42.21
CA PHE A 3 -11.80 -63.16 42.22
C PHE A 3 -11.22 -61.77 42.47
N THR A 4 -10.18 -61.67 43.30
CA THR A 4 -9.49 -60.40 43.58
C THR A 4 -8.75 -59.87 42.35
N LEU A 5 -8.17 -60.76 41.53
CA LEU A 5 -7.51 -60.37 40.28
C LEU A 5 -8.51 -59.77 39.27
N ILE A 6 -9.68 -60.41 39.11
CA ILE A 6 -10.75 -59.95 38.20
C ILE A 6 -11.27 -58.57 38.64
N PHE A 7 -11.44 -58.35 39.94
CA PHE A 7 -11.86 -57.06 40.50
C PHE A 7 -10.80 -55.95 40.30
N ILE A 8 -9.52 -56.29 40.46
CA ILE A 8 -8.41 -55.36 40.18
C ILE A 8 -8.40 -54.99 38.69
N THR A 9 -8.58 -55.96 37.79
CA THR A 9 -8.68 -55.68 36.34
C THR A 9 -9.90 -54.86 35.96
N GLY A 10 -11.05 -55.07 36.61
CA GLY A 10 -12.27 -54.28 36.37
C GLY A 10 -12.15 -52.83 36.83
N LYS A 11 -11.57 -52.58 38.01
CA LYS A 11 -11.26 -51.22 38.48
C LYS A 11 -10.25 -50.52 37.57
N ASN A 12 -9.20 -51.23 37.15
CA ASN A 12 -8.15 -50.68 36.29
C ASN A 12 -8.70 -50.31 34.89
N PHE A 13 -9.61 -51.13 34.34
CA PHE A 13 -10.28 -50.84 33.08
C PHE A 13 -11.20 -49.62 33.16
N GLY A 14 -11.98 -49.48 34.24
CA GLY A 14 -12.82 -48.31 34.45
C GLY A 14 -12.03 -47.01 34.58
N GLN A 15 -10.86 -47.06 35.21
CA GLN A 15 -9.96 -45.91 35.32
C GLN A 15 -9.39 -45.49 33.97
N ILE A 16 -8.91 -46.44 33.16
CA ILE A 16 -8.41 -46.19 31.80
C ILE A 16 -9.50 -45.57 30.90
N LEU A 17 -10.74 -46.06 30.99
CA LEU A 17 -11.86 -45.48 30.24
C LEU A 17 -12.14 -44.04 30.65
N LYS A 18 -12.06 -43.74 31.95
CA LYS A 18 -12.27 -42.38 32.45
C LYS A 18 -11.17 -41.43 31.97
N GLU A 19 -9.90 -41.85 32.07
CA GLU A 19 -8.74 -41.08 31.58
C GLU A 19 -8.84 -40.82 30.07
N LYS A 20 -9.14 -41.84 29.26
CA LYS A 20 -9.33 -41.67 27.82
C LYS A 20 -10.50 -40.74 27.48
N ASN A 21 -11.59 -40.77 28.24
CA ASN A 21 -12.74 -39.90 28.00
C ASN A 21 -12.41 -38.43 28.35
N GLU A 22 -11.63 -38.21 29.41
CA GLU A 22 -11.11 -36.88 29.75
C GLU A 22 -10.14 -36.36 28.68
N GLU A 23 -9.22 -37.21 28.20
CA GLU A 23 -8.29 -36.88 27.11
C GLU A 23 -9.05 -36.54 25.81
N LEU A 24 -10.05 -37.35 25.44
CA LEU A 24 -10.87 -37.13 24.26
C LEU A 24 -11.63 -35.79 24.34
N SER A 25 -12.16 -35.46 25.51
CA SER A 25 -12.84 -34.19 25.76
C SER A 25 -11.90 -32.99 25.62
N GLN A 26 -10.66 -33.11 26.12
CA GLN A 26 -9.64 -32.08 25.94
C GLN A 26 -9.20 -31.93 24.49
N ASN A 27 -8.96 -33.03 23.78
CA ASN A 27 -8.54 -33.00 22.38
C ASN A 27 -9.63 -32.41 21.48
N LYS A 28 -10.90 -32.73 21.75
CA LYS A 28 -12.04 -32.10 21.06
C LYS A 28 -12.05 -30.58 21.25
N LYS A 29 -11.88 -30.09 22.48
CA LYS A 29 -11.81 -28.65 22.77
C LYS A 29 -10.64 -27.97 22.05
N LYS A 30 -9.45 -28.57 22.11
CA LYS A 30 -8.26 -28.06 21.39
C LYS A 30 -8.50 -28.02 19.89
N LEU A 31 -9.17 -29.02 19.33
CA LEU A 31 -9.50 -29.09 17.91
C LEU A 31 -10.48 -27.98 17.51
N GLU A 32 -11.52 -27.74 18.32
CA GLU A 32 -12.47 -26.63 18.11
C GLU A 32 -11.77 -25.26 18.17
N GLU A 33 -10.89 -25.04 19.16
CA GLU A 33 -10.10 -23.81 19.25
C GLU A 33 -9.16 -23.64 18.06
N PHE A 34 -8.50 -24.70 17.62
CA PHE A 34 -7.60 -24.65 16.47
C PHE A 34 -8.37 -24.39 15.17
N SER A 35 -9.54 -25.00 14.99
CA SER A 35 -10.43 -24.76 13.86
C SER A 35 -10.86 -23.29 13.80
N ASN A 36 -11.33 -22.73 14.91
CA ASN A 36 -11.74 -21.33 14.98
C ASN A 36 -10.58 -20.37 14.67
N LYS A 37 -9.39 -20.62 15.22
CA LYS A 37 -8.18 -19.84 14.92
C LYS A 37 -7.78 -19.94 13.45
N LEU A 38 -7.93 -21.12 12.84
CA LEU A 38 -7.61 -21.34 11.44
C LEU A 38 -8.59 -20.59 10.53
N GLU A 39 -9.89 -20.65 10.84
CA GLU A 39 -10.91 -19.88 10.13
C GLU A 39 -10.65 -18.37 10.20
N GLU A 40 -10.32 -17.86 11.38
CA GLU A 40 -9.96 -16.45 11.56
C GLU A 40 -8.72 -16.08 10.73
N LYS A 41 -7.68 -16.91 10.78
CA LYS A 41 -6.45 -16.68 10.00
C LYS A 41 -6.71 -16.74 8.49
N VAL A 42 -7.54 -17.67 8.02
CA VAL A 42 -7.96 -17.77 6.61
C VAL A 42 -8.74 -16.52 6.20
N ARG A 43 -9.69 -16.07 7.04
CA ARG A 43 -10.46 -14.84 6.78
C ARG A 43 -9.55 -13.62 6.69
N PHE A 44 -8.63 -13.46 7.64
CA PHE A 44 -7.67 -12.37 7.63
C PHE A 44 -6.79 -12.38 6.36
N ARG A 45 -6.23 -13.55 6.00
CA ARG A 45 -5.41 -13.70 4.79
C ARG A 45 -6.20 -13.47 3.51
N THR A 46 -7.49 -13.84 3.49
CA THR A 46 -8.38 -13.60 2.35
C THR A 46 -8.64 -12.11 2.17
N LEU A 47 -8.85 -11.37 3.26
CA LEU A 47 -9.02 -9.91 3.23
C LEU A 47 -7.75 -9.20 2.75
N GLU A 48 -6.59 -9.59 3.28
CA GLU A 48 -5.29 -9.06 2.84
C GLU A 48 -5.05 -9.35 1.35
N LEU A 49 -5.29 -10.58 0.91
CA LEU A 49 -5.14 -10.95 -0.50
C LEU A 49 -6.08 -10.16 -1.41
N LYS A 50 -7.34 -9.94 -0.99
CA LYS A 50 -8.29 -9.12 -1.72
C LYS A 50 -7.79 -7.68 -1.85
N LYS A 51 -7.28 -7.10 -0.76
CA LYS A 51 -6.70 -5.75 -0.75
C LYS A 51 -5.50 -5.63 -1.69
N SER A 52 -4.56 -6.57 -1.64
CA SER A 52 -3.41 -6.60 -2.55
C SER A 52 -3.82 -6.77 -4.01
N LYS A 53 -4.83 -7.60 -4.30
CA LYS A 53 -5.38 -7.77 -5.65
C LYS A 53 -6.02 -6.48 -6.16
N ASP A 54 -6.80 -5.79 -5.33
CA ASP A 54 -7.44 -4.53 -5.68
C ASP A 54 -6.38 -3.46 -5.98
N GLN A 55 -5.31 -3.36 -5.18
CA GLN A 55 -4.17 -2.47 -5.43
C GLN A 55 -3.44 -2.78 -6.74
N LEU A 56 -3.18 -4.07 -7.01
CA LEU A 56 -2.51 -4.49 -8.24
C LEU A 56 -3.36 -4.21 -9.48
N SER A 57 -4.68 -4.37 -9.39
CA SER A 57 -5.61 -4.02 -10.47
C SER A 57 -5.56 -2.53 -10.81
N VAL A 58 -5.53 -1.65 -9.80
CA VAL A 58 -5.38 -0.21 -9.99
C VAL A 58 -4.05 0.11 -10.67
N LEU A 59 -2.95 -0.46 -10.18
CA LEU A 59 -1.63 -0.27 -10.78
C LEU A 59 -1.57 -0.74 -12.24
N TYR A 60 -2.17 -1.90 -12.53
CA TYR A 60 -2.24 -2.43 -13.89
C TYR A 60 -3.05 -1.52 -14.82
N GLN A 61 -4.21 -1.01 -14.37
CA GLN A 61 -5.01 -0.07 -15.14
C GLN A 61 -4.22 1.21 -15.44
N ILE A 62 -3.50 1.76 -14.45
CA ILE A 62 -2.63 2.93 -14.63
C ILE A 62 -1.55 2.63 -15.69
N SER A 63 -0.82 1.54 -15.53
CA SER A 63 0.26 1.14 -16.45
C SER A 63 -0.25 0.94 -17.88
N ARG A 64 -1.43 0.35 -18.04
CA ARG A 64 -2.07 0.13 -19.34
C ARG A 64 -2.49 1.44 -19.99
N THR A 65 -3.14 2.34 -19.26
CA THR A 65 -3.55 3.66 -19.75
C THR A 65 -2.33 4.49 -20.20
N ILE A 66 -1.25 4.44 -19.43
CA ILE A 66 0.02 5.08 -19.79
C ILE A 66 0.57 4.45 -21.08
N SER A 67 0.64 3.13 -21.15
CA SER A 67 1.24 2.42 -22.29
C SER A 67 0.40 2.49 -23.57
N SER A 68 -0.92 2.62 -23.47
CA SER A 68 -1.82 2.70 -24.63
C SER A 68 -1.86 4.08 -25.28
N THR A 69 -1.28 5.08 -24.63
CA THR A 69 -1.38 6.46 -25.08
C THR A 69 -0.08 6.88 -25.77
N LEU A 70 -0.14 7.10 -27.09
CA LEU A 70 1.02 7.52 -27.91
C LEU A 70 1.47 8.97 -27.64
N LYS A 71 0.69 9.74 -26.89
CA LYS A 71 0.95 11.15 -26.59
C LYS A 71 1.42 11.29 -25.14
N LEU A 72 2.68 11.74 -24.99
CA LEU A 72 3.30 12.03 -23.70
C LEU A 72 2.42 12.90 -22.79
N ASP A 73 1.71 13.85 -23.38
CA ASP A 73 0.90 14.84 -22.65
C ASP A 73 -0.27 14.16 -21.92
N ASP A 74 -0.95 13.22 -22.57
CA ASP A 74 -2.05 12.46 -21.99
C ASP A 74 -1.57 11.50 -20.88
N ILE A 75 -0.36 10.92 -21.04
CA ILE A 75 0.30 10.11 -20.01
C ILE A 75 0.56 10.95 -18.77
N LEU A 76 1.24 12.09 -18.95
CA LEU A 76 1.62 12.96 -17.84
C LEU A 76 0.38 13.53 -17.15
N GLN A 77 -0.67 13.88 -17.91
CA GLN A 77 -1.96 14.28 -17.33
C GLN A 77 -2.55 13.19 -16.45
N THR A 78 -2.57 11.95 -16.95
CA THR A 78 -3.07 10.80 -16.17
C THR A 78 -2.30 10.63 -14.87
N ILE A 79 -0.97 10.70 -14.91
CA ILE A 79 -0.11 10.61 -13.72
C ILE A 79 -0.41 11.73 -12.71
N LEU A 80 -0.58 12.96 -13.20
CA LEU A 80 -0.89 14.11 -12.35
C LEU A 80 -2.24 13.93 -11.65
N ASP A 81 -3.28 13.54 -12.40
CA ASP A 81 -4.63 13.34 -11.88
C ASP A 81 -4.63 12.28 -10.76
N PHE A 82 -3.90 11.17 -10.94
CA PHE A 82 -3.74 10.15 -9.89
C PHE A 82 -2.98 10.68 -8.67
N SER A 83 -1.90 11.45 -8.88
CA SER A 83 -1.06 11.97 -7.82
C SER A 83 -1.81 12.97 -6.94
N ILE A 84 -2.61 13.85 -7.54
CA ILE A 84 -3.52 14.77 -6.83
C ILE A 84 -4.53 13.97 -6.00
N LYS A 85 -5.18 12.97 -6.62
CA LYS A 85 -6.18 12.14 -5.94
C LYS A 85 -5.62 11.38 -4.73
N ILE A 86 -4.40 10.86 -4.82
CA ILE A 86 -3.78 10.08 -3.74
C ILE A 86 -3.22 10.99 -2.64
N SER A 87 -2.64 12.12 -3.00
CA SER A 87 -2.06 13.06 -2.04
C SER A 87 -3.10 13.93 -1.32
N GLY A 88 -4.30 14.10 -1.90
CA GLY A 88 -5.28 15.05 -1.41
C GLY A 88 -4.90 16.51 -1.68
N ALA A 89 -3.92 16.76 -2.55
CA ALA A 89 -3.50 18.11 -2.91
C ALA A 89 -4.61 18.87 -3.63
N GLY A 90 -4.72 20.19 -3.39
CA GLY A 90 -5.70 21.03 -4.09
C GLY A 90 -5.32 21.34 -5.54
N ARG A 91 -4.01 21.31 -5.85
CA ARG A 91 -3.43 21.61 -7.17
C ARG A 91 -2.14 20.81 -7.36
N GLY A 92 -1.73 20.60 -8.60
CA GLY A 92 -0.44 20.02 -8.94
C GLY A 92 -0.05 20.34 -10.38
N SER A 93 1.23 20.24 -10.73
CA SER A 93 1.70 20.41 -12.11
C SER A 93 2.87 19.47 -12.38
N ILE A 94 3.14 19.20 -13.66
CA ILE A 94 4.34 18.47 -14.09
C ILE A 94 5.22 19.40 -14.91
N MET A 95 6.48 19.49 -14.50
CA MET A 95 7.52 20.27 -15.17
C MET A 95 8.57 19.37 -15.79
N LEU A 96 9.09 19.79 -16.94
CA LEU A 96 10.21 19.13 -17.60
C LEU A 96 11.41 20.07 -17.67
N LEU A 97 12.62 19.49 -17.60
CA LEU A 97 13.88 20.21 -17.76
C LEU A 97 14.30 20.21 -19.24
N ASP A 98 14.39 21.39 -19.84
CA ASP A 98 15.17 21.57 -21.07
C ASP A 98 16.65 21.66 -20.70
N LYS A 99 17.39 20.56 -20.89
CA LYS A 99 18.83 20.49 -20.56
C LYS A 99 19.69 21.44 -21.39
N LYS A 100 19.27 21.79 -22.61
CA LYS A 100 20.05 22.69 -23.47
C LYS A 100 19.94 24.13 -22.98
N LYS A 101 18.72 24.52 -22.59
CA LYS A 101 18.43 25.88 -22.08
C LYS A 101 18.63 26.02 -20.58
N ARG A 102 18.77 24.91 -19.84
CA ARG A 102 18.86 24.85 -18.37
C ARG A 102 17.68 25.53 -17.66
N ILE A 103 16.48 25.29 -18.19
CA ILE A 103 15.23 25.81 -17.65
C ILE A 103 14.22 24.69 -17.48
N PHE A 104 13.43 24.79 -16.41
CA PHE A 104 12.19 24.04 -16.27
C PHE A 104 11.07 24.78 -16.98
N PHE A 105 10.19 24.05 -17.65
CA PHE A 105 8.94 24.57 -18.19
C PHE A 105 7.79 23.67 -17.76
N ILE A 106 6.61 24.27 -17.58
CA ILE A 106 5.41 23.53 -17.23
C ILE A 106 4.96 22.75 -18.46
N LYS A 107 4.88 21.42 -18.33
CA LYS A 107 4.40 20.54 -19.39
C LYS A 107 2.94 20.18 -19.20
N ILE A 108 2.52 19.97 -17.95
CA ILE A 108 1.12 19.79 -17.58
C ILE A 108 0.77 20.79 -16.48
N PRO A 109 -0.21 21.67 -16.69
CA PRO A 109 -0.58 22.69 -15.73
C PRO A 109 -1.50 22.19 -14.62
N TYR A 110 -1.66 23.02 -13.58
CA TYR A 110 -2.62 22.78 -12.52
C TYR A 110 -4.07 23.02 -12.94
N ASP A 111 -4.30 23.93 -13.88
CA ASP A 111 -5.60 24.18 -14.47
C ASP A 111 -5.48 24.10 -16.00
N LYS A 112 -6.35 23.28 -16.61
CA LYS A 112 -6.43 23.10 -18.07
C LYS A 112 -7.03 24.34 -18.76
N SER A 113 -7.70 25.22 -18.02
CA SER A 113 -8.32 26.44 -18.55
C SER A 113 -7.33 27.57 -18.78
N GLU A 114 -6.15 27.50 -18.16
CA GLU A 114 -5.14 28.53 -18.26
C GLU A 114 -4.43 28.52 -19.62
N LYS A 115 -4.42 29.67 -20.28
CA LYS A 115 -3.74 29.88 -21.56
C LYS A 115 -2.36 30.48 -21.29
N ASN A 116 -1.35 30.05 -22.06
CA ASN A 116 0.05 30.53 -22.01
C ASN A 116 0.96 29.96 -20.91
N ILE A 117 0.60 28.85 -20.28
CA ILE A 117 1.41 28.25 -19.20
C ILE A 117 2.78 27.78 -19.70
N ASP A 118 2.87 27.41 -20.99
CA ASP A 118 4.10 27.01 -21.68
C ASP A 118 5.19 28.11 -21.66
N LYS A 119 4.84 29.36 -21.34
CA LYS A 119 5.77 30.49 -21.24
C LYS A 119 6.37 30.65 -19.84
N ILE A 120 5.84 29.98 -18.83
CA ILE A 120 6.37 30.06 -17.47
C ILE A 120 7.58 29.13 -17.38
N THR A 121 8.76 29.74 -17.23
CA THR A 121 10.03 29.02 -17.15
C THR A 121 10.78 29.36 -15.88
N PHE A 122 11.41 28.36 -15.28
CA PHE A 122 12.19 28.52 -14.05
C PHE A 122 13.64 28.12 -14.30
N ALA A 123 14.60 28.93 -13.84
CA ALA A 123 16.02 28.62 -13.97
C ALA A 123 16.40 27.37 -13.16
N GLU A 124 17.30 26.52 -13.66
CA GLU A 124 17.64 25.25 -12.99
C GLU A 124 18.22 25.41 -11.57
N ASN A 125 18.92 26.52 -11.27
CA ASN A 125 19.84 26.58 -10.12
C ASN A 125 19.33 27.36 -8.90
N GLU A 126 18.12 27.93 -8.94
CA GLU A 126 17.66 28.89 -7.91
C GLU A 126 16.19 28.71 -7.50
N ASN A 127 15.71 27.48 -7.44
CA ASN A 127 14.38 27.18 -6.90
C ASN A 127 14.31 25.78 -6.29
N THR A 128 13.20 25.53 -5.60
CA THR A 128 12.84 24.24 -4.99
C THR A 128 12.93 23.08 -5.98
N ILE A 129 12.51 23.30 -7.24
CA ILE A 129 12.52 22.29 -8.31
C ILE A 129 13.96 21.88 -8.64
N GLY A 130 14.85 22.85 -8.80
CA GLY A 130 16.27 22.65 -9.03
C GLY A 130 16.93 21.85 -7.91
N TRP A 131 16.59 22.17 -6.66
CA TRP A 131 17.07 21.41 -5.51
C TRP A 131 16.59 19.94 -5.54
N VAL A 132 15.32 19.70 -5.83
CA VAL A 132 14.75 18.34 -5.93
C VAL A 132 15.45 17.53 -7.02
N VAL A 133 15.66 18.12 -8.20
CA VAL A 133 16.33 17.45 -9.31
C VAL A 133 17.80 17.15 -9.00
N LYS A 134 18.51 18.09 -8.38
CA LYS A 134 19.91 17.91 -7.98
C LYS A 134 20.08 16.82 -6.93
N ASN A 135 19.22 16.80 -5.91
CA ASN A 135 19.33 15.89 -4.77
C ASN A 135 18.62 14.54 -4.98
N LYS A 136 17.74 14.44 -5.99
CA LYS A 136 16.90 13.27 -6.29
C LYS A 136 16.10 12.78 -5.07
N LYS A 137 15.59 13.72 -4.28
CA LYS A 137 14.80 13.49 -3.07
C LYS A 137 13.53 14.31 -3.13
N PHE A 138 12.44 13.78 -2.57
CA PHE A 138 11.22 14.55 -2.39
C PHE A 138 11.49 15.72 -1.44
N LEU A 139 10.78 16.83 -1.64
CA LEU A 139 10.86 18.03 -0.82
C LEU A 139 9.43 18.38 -0.40
N TYR A 140 9.21 18.46 0.91
CA TYR A 140 7.98 18.95 1.51
C TYR A 140 8.31 20.23 2.26
N ILE A 141 7.56 21.29 1.96
CA ILE A 141 7.70 22.58 2.61
C ILE A 141 6.31 22.94 3.12
N GLU A 142 6.20 23.18 4.43
CA GLU A 142 4.93 23.51 5.08
C GLU A 142 4.41 24.88 4.65
N ASP A 143 5.32 25.87 4.61
CA ASP A 143 5.04 27.21 4.09
C ASP A 143 6.25 27.72 3.30
N LEU A 144 6.06 27.81 1.98
CA LEU A 144 7.11 28.24 1.05
C LEU A 144 7.53 29.70 1.26
N GLU A 145 6.61 30.57 1.67
CA GLU A 145 6.92 32.00 1.87
C GLU A 145 7.79 32.21 3.10
N SER A 146 7.64 31.35 4.12
CA SER A 146 8.42 31.40 5.35
C SER A 146 9.76 30.62 5.28
N ASP A 147 9.99 29.81 4.24
CA ASP A 147 11.13 28.90 4.19
C ASP A 147 12.45 29.63 3.90
N LYS A 148 13.36 29.68 4.88
CA LYS A 148 14.64 30.41 4.78
C LYS A 148 15.57 29.97 3.65
N HIS A 149 15.40 28.76 3.09
CA HIS A 149 16.26 28.24 2.03
C HIS A 149 15.74 28.59 0.63
N PHE A 150 14.44 28.87 0.51
CA PHE A 150 13.77 29.04 -0.78
C PHE A 150 12.91 30.31 -0.88
N SER A 151 12.67 31.02 0.21
CA SER A 151 12.06 32.34 0.19
C SER A 151 13.05 33.35 -0.41
N LYS A 152 12.59 34.06 -1.44
CA LYS A 152 13.23 35.22 -2.04
C LYS A 152 12.22 36.35 -2.06
#